data_AF-A0A9P5JPS1-F1
#
_entry.id   AF-A0A9P5JPS1-F1
#
_cell.length_a   1.000
_cell.length_b   1.000
_cell.length_c   1.000
_cell.angle_alpha   90.00
_cell.angle_beta   90.00
_cell.angle_gamma   90.00
#
_symmetry.space_group_name_H-M   'P 1'
#
loop_
_entity.id
_entity.type
_entity.pdbx_description
1 polymer ?
#
loop_
_entity_poly.entity_id
_entity_poly.type
_entity_poly.pdbx_seq_one_letter_code
_entity_poly.pdbx_strand_id
1 'polypeptide(L)' 'DPAIERWQLMRDSQYMHFKWTPLKTRQVVNLMIVVPALCGLLAYSTDLRWDWAGKLKGQSLLRNPPAKQEDQE' A
#
# COMPACT_ATOMS: atom_id res chain seq x y z
N ASP A 1 21.32 -3.34 35.99
CA ASP A 1 20.20 -4.15 36.53
C ASP A 1 20.11 -5.38 35.66
N PRO A 2 20.34 -6.58 36.24
CA PRO A 2 20.39 -7.81 35.46
C PRO A 2 19.08 -8.12 34.73
N ALA A 3 17.93 -7.56 35.15
CA ALA A 3 16.68 -7.69 34.40
C ALA A 3 16.71 -6.94 33.07
N ILE A 4 17.28 -5.73 33.04
CA ILE A 4 17.39 -4.91 31.82
C ILE A 4 18.34 -5.57 30.83
N GLU A 5 19.48 -6.07 31.31
CA GLU A 5 20.48 -6.76 30.47
C GLU A 5 19.89 -8.03 29.83
N ARG A 6 19.12 -8.83 30.59
CA ARG A 6 18.42 -10.01 30.02
C ARG A 6 17.37 -9.63 28.98
N TRP A 7 16.63 -8.54 29.21
CA TRP A 7 15.63 -8.07 28.23
C TRP A 7 16.27 -7.57 26.94
N GLN A 8 17.39 -6.85 27.05
CA GLN A 8 18.19 -6.45 25.89
C GLN A 8 18.68 -7.68 25.11
N LEU A 9 19.32 -8.63 25.80
CA LEU A 9 19.79 -9.88 25.20
C LEU A 9 18.68 -10.67 24.51
N MET A 10 17.49 -10.77 25.12
CA MET A 10 16.34 -11.47 24.53
C MET A 10 15.90 -10.84 23.20
N ARG A 11 15.81 -9.50 23.14
CA ARG A 11 15.41 -8.82 21.90
C ARG A 11 16.48 -8.95 20.81
N ASP A 12 17.74 -8.80 21.18
CA ASP A 12 18.84 -8.77 20.23
C ASP A 12 19.13 -10.16 19.65
N SER A 13 18.90 -11.23 20.43
CA SER A 13 19.05 -12.64 19.98
C SER A 13 17.80 -13.24 19.33
N GLN A 14 16.69 -12.50 19.23
CA GLN A 14 15.40 -13.03 18.77
C GLN A 14 15.46 -13.64 17.36
N TYR A 15 16.31 -13.11 16.48
CA TYR A 15 16.48 -13.62 15.12
C TYR A 15 17.07 -15.04 15.09
N MET A 16 17.89 -15.41 16.07
CA MET A 16 18.48 -16.75 16.18
C MET A 16 17.43 -17.81 16.52
N HIS A 17 16.36 -17.41 17.21
CA HIS A 17 15.31 -18.31 17.69
C HIS A 17 14.05 -18.28 16.83
N PHE A 18 14.05 -17.53 15.72
CA PHE A 18 12.91 -17.41 14.84
C PHE A 18 12.59 -18.73 14.14
N LYS A 19 11.29 -19.05 14.03
CA LYS A 19 10.79 -20.22 13.31
C LYS A 19 9.61 -19.85 12.43
N TRP A 20 9.59 -20.40 11.21
CA TRP A 20 8.47 -20.29 10.28
C TRP A 20 7.31 -21.16 10.74
N THR A 21 6.37 -20.57 11.46
CA THR A 21 5.07 -21.20 11.75
C THR A 21 4.04 -20.71 10.74
N PRO A 22 2.94 -21.45 10.51
CA PRO A 22 1.91 -21.02 9.56
C PRO A 22 1.37 -19.61 9.85
N LEU A 23 1.19 -19.26 11.12
CA LEU A 23 0.73 -17.93 11.51
C LEU A 23 1.76 -16.83 11.18
N LYS A 24 3.04 -17.04 11.53
CA LYS A 24 4.10 -16.05 11.29
C LYS A 24 4.38 -15.88 9.80
N THR A 25 4.35 -16.97 9.04
CA THR A 25 4.53 -16.94 7.58
C THR A 25 3.45 -16.10 6.92
N ARG A 26 2.17 -16.29 7.30
CA ARG A 26 1.07 -15.46 6.78
C ARG A 26 1.23 -13.99 7.12
N GLN A 27 1.66 -13.67 8.35
CA GLN A 27 1.91 -12.27 8.74
C GLN A 27 3.01 -11.64 7.90
N VAL A 28 4.14 -12.32 7.72
CA VAL A 28 5.26 -11.80 6.92
C VAL A 28 4.86 -11.63 5.46
N VAL A 29 4.22 -12.62 4.85
CA VAL A 29 3.77 -12.54 3.45
C VAL A 29 2.77 -11.40 3.26
N ASN A 30 1.80 -11.25 4.16
CA ASN A 30 0.81 -10.18 4.05
C ASN A 30 1.46 -8.80 4.17
N LEU A 31 2.34 -8.60 5.15
CA LEU A 31 2.90 -7.27 5.42
C LEU A 31 4.04 -6.89 4.47
N MET A 32 4.89 -7.83 4.07
CA MET A 32 6.03 -7.53 3.21
C MET A 32 5.72 -7.63 1.72
N ILE A 33 4.72 -8.43 1.33
CA ILE A 33 4.40 -8.67 -0.09
C ILE A 33 3.04 -8.09 -0.43
N VAL A 34 1.97 -8.56 0.23
CA VAL A 34 0.60 -8.23 -0.18
C VAL A 34 0.32 -6.74 -0.02
N VAL A 35 0.66 -6.15 1.12
CA VAL A 35 0.40 -4.72 1.40
C VAL A 35 1.17 -3.81 0.43
N PRO A 36 2.51 -3.95 0.25
CA PRO A 36 3.23 -3.10 -0.69
C PRO A 36 2.79 -3.32 -2.15
N ALA A 37 2.52 -4.56 -2.55
CA ALA A 37 2.02 -4.85 -3.88
C ALA A 37 0.67 -4.19 -4.15
N LEU A 38 -0.27 -4.28 -3.20
CA LEU A 38 -1.58 -3.66 -3.32
C LEU A 38 -1.47 -2.13 -3.37
N CYS A 39 -0.65 -1.52 -2.52
CA CYS A 39 -0.36 -0.09 -2.58
C CYS A 39 0.24 0.32 -3.92
N GLY A 40 1.22 -0.44 -4.42
CA GLY A 40 1.85 -0.18 -5.72
C GLY A 40 0.88 -0.31 -6.89
N LEU A 41 0.01 -1.33 -6.88
CA LEU A 41 -1.02 -1.51 -7.91
C LEU A 41 -2.02 -0.35 -7.92
N LEU A 42 -2.50 0.06 -6.75
CA LEU A 42 -3.40 1.21 -6.64
C LEU A 42 -2.73 2.49 -7.11
N ALA A 43 -1.50 2.76 -6.66
CA ALA A 43 -0.73 3.92 -7.08
C ALA A 43 -0.54 3.91 -8.61
N TYR A 44 -0.05 2.82 -9.19
CA TYR A 44 0.20 2.73 -10.63
C TYR A 44 -1.07 2.86 -11.47
N SER A 45 -2.19 2.28 -11.02
CA SER A 45 -3.48 2.37 -11.74
C SER A 45 -4.13 3.76 -11.69
N THR A 46 -3.81 4.55 -10.67
CA THR A 46 -4.37 5.89 -10.45
C THR A 46 -3.41 7.00 -10.83
N ASP A 47 -2.13 6.66 -11.03
CA ASP A 47 -1.10 7.60 -11.42
C ASP A 47 -1.46 8.27 -12.75
N LEU A 48 -1.37 9.60 -12.76
CA LEU A 48 -1.67 10.45 -13.92
C LEU A 48 -3.06 10.28 -14.53
N ARG A 49 -3.97 9.53 -13.89
CA ARG A 49 -5.31 9.25 -14.40
C ARG A 49 -6.24 10.45 -14.28
N TRP A 50 -5.98 11.30 -13.28
CA TRP A 50 -6.87 12.40 -12.90
C TRP A 50 -6.17 13.75 -13.02
N ASP A 51 -6.88 14.75 -13.52
CA ASP A 51 -6.44 16.14 -13.57
C ASP A 51 -7.58 17.07 -13.14
N TRP A 52 -7.38 17.75 -12.02
CA TRP A 52 -8.38 18.56 -11.33
C TRP A 52 -8.07 20.05 -11.45
N ALA A 53 -6.92 20.42 -12.03
CA ALA A 53 -6.50 21.80 -12.12
C ALA A 53 -7.48 22.60 -13.00
N GLY A 54 -8.15 23.59 -12.40
CA GLY A 54 -9.06 24.50 -13.11
C GLY A 54 -10.37 23.89 -13.62
N LYS A 55 -10.74 22.67 -13.19
CA LYS A 55 -12.01 22.02 -13.63
C LYS A 55 -13.24 22.68 -13.01
N LEU A 56 -14.28 22.90 -13.81
CA LEU A 56 -15.57 23.44 -13.35
C LEU A 56 -16.60 22.32 -13.05
N LYS A 57 -17.71 22.68 -12.38
CA LYS A 57 -18.82 21.75 -12.09
C LYS A 57 -19.34 21.12 -13.39
N GLY A 58 -19.44 19.79 -13.40
CA GLY A 58 -19.90 19.02 -14.57
C GLY A 58 -18.82 18.68 -15.60
N GLN A 59 -17.57 19.14 -15.41
CA GLN A 59 -16.45 18.75 -16.26
C GLN A 59 -15.80 17.44 -15.77
N SER A 60 -15.31 16.64 -16.73
CA SER A 60 -14.60 15.40 -16.41
C SER A 60 -13.26 15.68 -15.71
N LEU A 61 -13.02 14.94 -14.63
CA LEU A 61 -11.77 14.94 -13.86
C LEU A 61 -10.72 13.99 -14.43
N LEU A 62 -11.08 13.19 -15.44
CA LEU A 62 -10.12 12.33 -16.12
C LEU A 62 -9.15 13.20 -16.91
N ARG A 63 -7.87 12.85 -16.85
CA ARG A 63 -6.83 13.55 -17.60
C ARG A 63 -7.09 13.48 -19.11
N ASN A 64 -7.54 12.32 -19.60
CA ASN A 64 -7.92 12.12 -20.99
C ASN A 64 -9.41 11.72 -21.06
N PRO A 65 -10.34 12.68 -21.15
CA PRO A 65 -11.77 12.38 -21.17
C PRO A 65 -12.16 11.75 -22.53
N PRO A 66 -13.07 10.76 -22.55
CA PRO A 66 -13.62 10.27 -23.81
C PRO A 66 -14.35 11.39 -24.55
N ALA A 67 -14.36 11.33 -25.89
CA ALA A 67 -15.03 12.32 -26.72
C ALA A 67 -16.48 12.50 -26.26
N LYS A 68 -16.84 13.76 -25.97
CA LYS A 68 -18.15 14.17 -25.49
C LYS A 68 -19.22 13.62 -26.45
N GLN A 69 -20.03 12.67 -25.99
CA GLN A 69 -21.26 12.32 -26.70
C GLN A 69 -22.18 13.53 -26.51
N GLU A 70 -22.39 14.29 -27.59
CA GLU A 70 -23.40 15.33 -27.62
C GLU A 70 -24.74 14.62 -27.42
N ASP A 71 -25.32 14.80 -26.23
CA ASP A 71 -26.69 14.42 -25.94
C ASP A 71 -27.58 15.10 -27.00
N GLN A 72 -28.04 14.32 -27.97
CA GLN A 72 -29.04 14.72 -28.95
C GLN A 72 -30.40 14.73 -28.23
N GLU A 73 -30.85 15.91 -27.82
CA GLU A 73 -32.26 16.23 -27.55
C GLU A 73 -32.63 17.55 -28.23
#